data_AF-A0A226D7T2-F1
#
_entry.id   AF-A0A226D7T2-F1
#
_cell.length_a   1.000
_cell.length_b   1.000
_cell.length_c   1.000
_cell.angle_alpha   90.00
_cell.angle_beta   90.00
_cell.angle_gamma   90.00
#
_symmetry.space_group_name_H-M   'P 1'
#
loop_
_entity.id
_entity.type
_entity.pdbx_description
1 polymer ?
#
loop_
_entity_poly.entity_id
_entity_poly.type
_entity_poly.pdbx_seq_one_letter_code
_entity_poly.pdbx_strand_id
1 'polypeptide(L)'
;MSSLSEEEEIERVENGECDDKQLAFITMLKDYKVLLSKSQVPSVKEKKAKATTEFLAALQEKLMLTYTKATLSKKISRMKTDVKNKCDANRTGNKKLNLKLWENVMAELIGAETNPSIAQIQGAASVGVSVRVARPLIPSPPLLLDSENTAELIVPPAKRPSLNTVKRKTGDDVLKSLETDDTKLLSLTQLQRLVLLEQLKVLNMKRQRLENEILATKHINVNDGSQFELPDI
;
A
#
# COMPACT_ATOMS: atom_id res chain seq x y z
N MET A 1 30.56 -5.56 -21.49
CA MET A 1 30.53 -4.12 -21.22
C MET A 1 29.45 -3.88 -20.16
N SER A 2 29.88 -3.54 -18.94
CA SER A 2 29.05 -3.42 -17.73
C SER A 2 28.03 -2.28 -17.82
N SER A 3 26.73 -2.63 -17.88
CA SER A 3 25.63 -1.68 -17.71
C SER A 3 25.02 -1.70 -16.29
N LEU A 4 25.48 -2.61 -15.43
CA LEU A 4 24.99 -2.74 -14.05
C LEU A 4 25.60 -1.72 -13.08
N SER A 5 26.76 -1.13 -13.38
CA SER A 5 27.44 -0.20 -12.46
C SER A 5 26.89 1.23 -12.51
N GLU A 6 26.48 1.73 -13.68
CA GLU A 6 25.91 3.09 -13.80
C GLU A 6 24.55 3.21 -13.10
N GLU A 7 23.75 2.13 -13.10
CA GLU A 7 22.41 2.14 -12.49
C GLU A 7 22.45 2.20 -10.97
N GLU A 8 23.41 1.49 -10.34
CA GLU A 8 23.61 1.52 -8.88
C GLU A 8 24.27 2.82 -8.41
N GLU A 9 25.13 3.42 -9.23
CA GLU A 9 25.82 4.68 -8.90
C GLU A 9 24.86 5.88 -8.91
N ILE A 10 23.92 5.93 -9.87
CA ILE A 10 22.85 6.94 -9.89
C ILE A 10 21.93 6.78 -8.67
N GLU A 11 21.60 5.56 -8.27
CA GLU A 11 20.70 5.31 -7.13
C GLU A 11 21.32 5.73 -5.79
N ARG A 12 22.65 5.70 -5.65
CA ARG A 12 23.36 6.23 -4.47
C ARG A 12 23.40 7.75 -4.43
N VAL A 13 23.55 8.41 -5.59
CA VAL A 13 23.56 9.87 -5.68
C VAL A 13 22.18 10.47 -5.36
N GLU A 14 21.09 9.79 -5.72
CA GLU A 14 19.73 10.27 -5.50
C GLU A 14 19.26 10.22 -4.04
N ASN A 15 19.73 9.28 -3.23
CA ASN A 15 19.34 9.18 -1.82
C ASN A 15 19.89 10.34 -0.95
N GLY A 16 20.87 11.09 -1.46
CA GLY A 16 21.42 12.30 -0.84
C GLY A 16 21.05 13.60 -1.56
N GLU A 17 20.13 13.57 -2.53
CA GLU A 17 19.72 14.80 -3.22
C GLU A 17 19.07 15.78 -2.23
N CYS A 18 19.62 17.00 -2.18
CA CYS A 18 19.03 18.09 -1.42
C CYS A 18 17.62 18.39 -1.97
N ASP A 19 16.68 18.68 -1.08
CA ASP A 19 15.28 19.00 -1.41
C ASP A 19 15.17 20.14 -2.45
N ASP A 20 16.15 21.05 -2.50
CA ASP A 20 16.23 22.13 -3.49
C ASP A 20 16.44 21.64 -4.92
N LYS A 21 17.26 20.60 -5.13
CA LYS A 21 17.48 20.01 -6.47
C LYS A 21 16.21 19.34 -6.97
N GLN A 22 15.51 18.65 -6.07
CA GLN A 22 14.22 18.02 -6.37
C GLN A 22 13.15 19.06 -6.68
N LEU A 23 13.13 20.17 -5.94
CA LEU A 23 12.23 21.29 -6.20
C LEU A 23 12.51 21.93 -7.57
N ALA A 24 13.78 22.18 -7.91
CA ALA A 24 14.17 22.71 -9.21
C ALA A 24 13.75 21.78 -10.35
N PHE A 25 13.98 20.47 -10.20
CA PHE A 25 13.56 19.45 -11.16
C PHE A 25 12.05 19.49 -11.42
N ILE A 26 11.23 19.51 -10.36
CA ILE A 26 9.77 19.50 -10.50
C ILE A 26 9.24 20.83 -11.04
N THR A 27 9.89 21.94 -10.67
CA THR A 27 9.54 23.25 -11.21
C THR A 27 9.72 23.26 -12.72
N MET A 28 10.81 22.71 -13.24
CA MET A 28 10.99 22.52 -14.69
C MET A 28 9.98 21.54 -15.28
N LEU A 29 9.60 20.49 -14.54
CA LEU A 29 8.60 19.52 -14.98
C LEU A 29 7.21 20.14 -15.17
N LYS A 30 6.92 21.30 -14.55
CA LYS A 30 5.65 22.04 -14.76
C LYS A 30 5.45 22.44 -16.23
N ASP A 31 6.54 22.76 -16.93
CA ASP A 31 6.49 23.20 -18.33
C ASP A 31 6.26 22.01 -19.28
N TYR A 32 6.60 20.79 -18.84
CA TYR A 32 6.53 19.57 -19.64
C TYR A 32 5.44 18.60 -19.15
N LYS A 33 4.21 19.10 -18.94
CA LYS A 33 3.06 18.27 -18.47
C LYS A 33 2.78 17.05 -19.35
N VAL A 34 3.13 17.10 -20.63
CA VAL A 34 3.01 15.96 -21.56
C VAL A 34 3.76 14.71 -21.07
N LEU A 35 4.88 14.88 -20.35
CA LEU A 35 5.64 13.78 -19.76
C LEU A 35 4.82 13.03 -18.70
N LEU A 36 3.88 13.72 -18.04
CA LEU A 36 3.04 13.16 -17.00
C LEU A 36 1.84 12.39 -17.56
N SER A 37 1.47 12.62 -18.82
CA SER A 37 0.34 11.97 -19.49
C SER A 37 0.52 10.46 -19.61
N LYS A 38 -0.59 9.74 -19.39
CA LYS A 38 -0.71 8.28 -19.56
C LYS A 38 -1.18 7.86 -20.96
N SER A 39 -1.49 8.81 -21.84
CA SER A 39 -2.04 8.50 -23.17
C SER A 39 -1.09 7.65 -24.01
N GLN A 40 -1.64 6.63 -24.66
CA GLN A 40 -0.92 5.72 -25.57
C GLN A 40 -1.09 6.08 -27.04
N VAL A 41 -1.78 7.18 -27.33
CA VAL A 41 -2.04 7.65 -28.70
C VAL A 41 -0.71 7.95 -29.41
N PRO A 42 -0.49 7.47 -30.65
CA PRO A 42 0.78 7.66 -31.36
C PRO A 42 1.25 9.12 -31.43
N SER A 43 0.35 10.06 -31.73
CA SER A 43 0.69 11.50 -31.78
C SER A 43 1.16 12.05 -30.43
N VAL A 44 0.63 11.52 -29.31
CA VAL A 44 1.04 11.92 -27.96
C VAL A 44 2.38 11.27 -27.60
N LYS A 45 2.65 10.05 -28.08
CA LYS A 45 3.96 9.40 -27.90
C LYS A 45 5.08 10.18 -28.58
N GLU A 46 4.85 10.66 -29.79
CA GLU A 46 5.82 11.49 -30.51
C GLU A 46 6.08 12.81 -29.78
N LYS A 47 5.00 13.49 -29.34
CA LYS A 47 5.12 14.71 -28.52
C LYS A 47 5.88 14.45 -27.22
N LYS A 48 5.62 13.31 -26.57
CA LYS A 48 6.31 12.90 -25.35
C LYS A 48 7.78 12.61 -25.61
N ALA A 49 8.12 11.95 -26.71
CA ALA A 49 9.50 11.68 -27.09
C ALA A 49 10.28 13.00 -27.32
N LYS A 50 9.68 13.95 -28.05
CA LYS A 50 10.25 15.30 -28.27
C LYS A 50 10.42 16.07 -26.96
N ALA A 51 9.37 16.11 -26.14
CA ALA A 51 9.43 16.73 -24.81
C ALA A 51 10.49 16.08 -23.90
N THR A 52 10.72 14.77 -24.04
CA THR A 52 11.75 14.07 -23.25
C THR A 52 13.14 14.52 -23.66
N THR A 53 13.40 14.66 -24.96
CA THR A 53 14.72 15.13 -25.44
C THR A 53 14.98 16.59 -25.07
N GLU A 54 13.97 17.45 -25.18
CA GLU A 54 14.07 18.86 -24.77
C GLU A 54 14.27 18.99 -23.26
N PHE A 55 13.53 18.22 -22.46
CA PHE A 55 13.68 18.22 -21.01
C PHE A 55 15.06 17.73 -20.57
N LEU A 56 15.61 16.69 -21.21
CA LEU A 56 16.96 16.22 -20.94
C LEU A 56 18.03 17.28 -21.24
N ALA A 57 17.90 17.99 -22.36
CA ALA A 57 18.80 19.09 -22.71
C ALA A 57 18.73 20.22 -21.65
N ALA A 58 17.52 20.60 -21.24
CA ALA A 58 17.32 21.63 -20.23
C ALA A 58 17.86 21.22 -18.85
N LEU A 59 17.73 19.94 -18.47
CA LEU A 59 18.29 19.42 -17.21
C LEU A 59 19.82 19.46 -17.21
N GLN A 60 20.44 19.10 -18.34
CA GLN A 60 21.88 19.17 -18.50
C GLN A 60 22.37 20.62 -18.41
N GLU A 61 21.67 21.56 -19.01
CA GLU A 61 22.04 22.99 -18.97
C GLU A 61 21.89 23.60 -17.57
N LYS A 62 20.78 23.35 -16.88
CA LYS A 62 20.46 24.03 -15.60
C LYS A 62 21.04 23.35 -14.38
N LEU A 63 21.06 22.03 -14.34
CA LEU A 63 21.45 21.26 -13.17
C LEU A 63 22.77 20.51 -13.36
N MET A 64 23.37 20.59 -14.57
CA MET A 64 24.58 19.84 -14.93
C MET A 64 24.43 18.33 -14.67
N LEU A 65 23.19 17.84 -14.74
CA LEU A 65 22.82 16.44 -14.53
C LEU A 65 22.55 15.77 -15.87
N THR A 66 23.19 14.63 -16.10
CA THR A 66 22.95 13.80 -17.28
C THR A 66 22.04 12.63 -16.90
N TYR A 67 20.88 12.55 -17.55
CA TYR A 67 19.96 11.42 -17.39
C TYR A 67 19.80 10.70 -18.73
N THR A 68 19.60 9.39 -18.67
CA THR A 68 19.09 8.63 -19.81
C THR A 68 17.57 8.71 -19.83
N LYS A 69 16.94 8.43 -20.98
CA LYS A 69 15.47 8.41 -21.09
C LYS A 69 14.84 7.44 -20.08
N ALA A 70 15.50 6.30 -19.84
CA ALA A 70 15.05 5.30 -18.89
C ALA A 70 15.14 5.80 -17.45
N THR A 71 16.28 6.38 -17.05
CA THR A 71 16.48 6.86 -15.68
C THR A 71 15.56 8.04 -15.37
N LEU A 72 15.38 8.97 -16.31
CA LEU A 72 14.43 10.07 -16.20
C LEU A 72 12.99 9.57 -15.98
N SER A 73 12.54 8.63 -16.82
CA SER A 73 11.20 8.05 -16.70
C SER A 73 11.01 7.33 -15.36
N LYS A 74 12.05 6.63 -14.88
CA LYS A 74 12.07 5.95 -13.59
C LYS A 74 11.99 6.95 -12.44
N LYS A 75 12.79 8.03 -12.46
CA LYS A 75 12.79 9.11 -11.46
C LYS A 75 11.40 9.74 -11.34
N ILE A 76 10.81 10.17 -12.46
CA ILE A 76 9.44 10.72 -12.48
C ILE A 76 8.44 9.72 -11.90
N SER A 77 8.56 8.43 -12.22
CA SER A 77 7.64 7.40 -11.73
C SER A 77 7.79 7.14 -10.24
N ARG A 78 9.01 7.14 -9.70
CA ARG A 78 9.29 7.04 -8.26
C ARG A 78 8.71 8.24 -7.51
N MET A 79 9.06 9.47 -7.92
CA MET A 79 8.53 10.70 -7.32
C MET A 79 6.99 10.73 -7.30
N LYS A 80 6.34 10.32 -8.40
CA LYS A 80 4.88 10.16 -8.44
C LYS A 80 4.36 9.18 -7.40
N THR A 81 5.00 8.03 -7.30
CA THR A 81 4.57 6.94 -6.41
C THR A 81 4.74 7.34 -4.96
N ASP A 82 5.85 8.00 -4.61
CA ASP A 82 6.11 8.48 -3.26
C ASP A 82 5.08 9.52 -2.82
N VAL A 83 4.80 10.50 -3.68
CA VAL A 83 3.77 11.52 -3.41
C VAL A 83 2.39 10.89 -3.29
N LYS A 84 2.02 9.97 -4.18
CA LYS A 84 0.74 9.26 -4.10
C LYS A 84 0.59 8.45 -2.83
N ASN A 85 1.64 7.72 -2.43
CA ASN A 85 1.65 6.94 -1.21
C ASN A 85 1.50 7.81 0.04
N LYS A 86 2.02 9.05 -0.01
CA LYS A 86 1.85 10.03 1.07
C LYS A 86 0.47 10.66 1.08
N CYS A 87 -0.13 10.92 -0.08
CA CYS A 87 -1.47 11.51 -0.19
C CYS A 87 -2.62 10.50 -0.12
N ASP A 88 -2.35 9.18 -0.10
CA ASP A 88 -3.38 8.15 -0.07
C ASP A 88 -4.25 8.25 1.19
N ALA A 89 -5.52 8.60 1.01
CA ALA A 89 -6.50 8.74 2.07
C ALA A 89 -6.72 7.43 2.85
N ASN A 90 -6.69 6.28 2.16
CA ASN A 90 -6.86 4.98 2.80
C ASN A 90 -5.69 4.65 3.73
N ARG A 91 -4.49 5.16 3.43
CA ARG A 91 -3.28 4.93 4.21
C ARG A 91 -3.10 5.93 5.35
N THR A 92 -3.47 7.18 5.12
CA THR A 92 -3.24 8.27 6.08
C THR A 92 -4.39 8.49 7.06
N GLY A 93 -5.62 8.10 6.71
CA GLY A 93 -6.82 8.39 7.52
C GLY A 93 -6.99 9.89 7.74
N ASN A 94 -7.63 10.35 8.80
CA ASN A 94 -7.87 11.79 9.05
C ASN A 94 -6.64 12.57 9.58
N LYS A 95 -5.41 12.12 9.28
CA LYS A 95 -4.18 12.79 9.73
C LYS A 95 -3.78 13.89 8.76
N LYS A 96 -3.28 15.00 9.29
CA LYS A 96 -2.69 16.09 8.49
C LYS A 96 -1.51 15.57 7.68
N LEU A 97 -1.55 15.81 6.37
CA LEU A 97 -0.44 15.51 5.47
C LEU A 97 0.68 16.55 5.66
N ASN A 98 1.85 16.09 6.10
CA ASN A 98 3.07 16.90 6.13
C ASN A 98 3.91 16.53 4.90
N LEU A 99 3.75 17.29 3.82
CA LEU A 99 4.48 17.12 2.56
C LEU A 99 5.63 18.13 2.45
N LYS A 100 6.73 17.73 1.85
CA LYS A 100 7.84 18.63 1.50
C LYS A 100 7.42 19.62 0.41
N LEU A 101 8.18 20.70 0.23
CA LEU A 101 7.91 21.72 -0.79
C LEU A 101 7.76 21.11 -2.18
N TRP A 102 8.73 20.30 -2.61
CA TRP A 102 8.67 19.65 -3.92
C TRP A 102 7.50 18.67 -4.03
N GLU A 103 7.13 17.98 -2.94
CA GLU A 103 6.02 17.03 -2.90
C GLU A 103 4.69 17.74 -3.09
N ASN A 104 4.50 18.92 -2.50
CA ASN A 104 3.33 19.76 -2.72
C ASN A 104 3.20 20.16 -4.18
N VAL A 105 4.30 20.60 -4.79
CA VAL A 105 4.33 20.98 -6.21
C VAL A 105 4.01 19.80 -7.12
N MET A 106 4.54 18.62 -6.79
CA MET A 106 4.29 17.41 -7.55
C MET A 106 2.86 16.90 -7.36
N ALA A 107 2.29 17.01 -6.15
CA ALA A 107 0.90 16.66 -5.85
C ALA A 107 -0.07 17.53 -6.66
N GLU A 108 0.20 18.83 -6.76
CA GLU A 108 -0.53 19.78 -7.62
C GLU A 108 -0.48 19.33 -9.09
N LEU A 109 0.71 18.98 -9.59
CA LEU A 109 0.90 18.56 -10.99
C LEU A 109 0.17 17.29 -11.38
N ILE A 110 0.07 16.33 -10.46
CA ILE A 110 -0.62 15.05 -10.71
C ILE A 110 -2.11 15.08 -10.38
N GLY A 111 -2.61 16.19 -9.81
CA GLY A 111 -3.99 16.33 -9.35
C GLY A 111 -4.32 15.41 -8.18
N ALA A 112 -3.39 15.20 -7.25
CA ALA A 112 -3.67 14.43 -6.05
C ALA A 112 -4.58 15.24 -5.12
N GLU A 113 -5.73 14.68 -4.75
CA GLU A 113 -6.63 15.30 -3.78
C GLU A 113 -5.96 15.37 -2.41
N THR A 114 -6.01 16.56 -1.79
CA THR A 114 -5.48 16.75 -0.44
C THR A 114 -6.51 16.28 0.57
N ASN A 115 -6.08 15.43 1.48
CA ASN A 115 -6.94 14.87 2.51
C ASN A 115 -7.45 15.95 3.49
N PRO A 116 -8.78 16.12 3.67
CA PRO A 116 -9.31 17.04 4.67
C PRO A 116 -9.04 16.52 6.09
N SER A 117 -7.98 17.02 6.72
CA SER A 117 -7.67 16.72 8.11
C SER A 117 -8.61 17.49 9.04
N ILE A 118 -9.33 16.77 9.92
CA ILE A 118 -10.11 17.39 10.99
C ILE A 118 -9.13 17.85 12.07
N ALA A 119 -8.96 19.17 12.23
CA ALA A 119 -8.26 19.72 13.38
C ALA A 119 -9.23 19.86 14.56
N GLN A 120 -8.77 19.58 15.78
CA GLN A 120 -9.56 19.87 16.98
C GLN A 120 -9.78 21.38 17.05
N ILE A 121 -11.03 21.81 17.07
CA ILE A 121 -11.39 23.22 17.21
C ILE A 121 -10.86 23.71 18.56
N GLN A 122 -10.17 24.85 18.56
CA GLN A 122 -9.63 25.45 19.78
C GLN A 122 -10.78 25.73 20.77
N GLY A 123 -10.74 25.10 21.95
CA GLY A 123 -11.80 25.17 22.96
C GLY A 123 -12.73 23.95 23.02
N ALA A 124 -12.61 22.98 22.12
CA ALA A 124 -13.39 21.74 22.18
C ALA A 124 -12.89 20.82 23.32
N ALA A 125 -13.76 20.49 24.27
CA ALA A 125 -13.48 19.51 25.31
C ALA A 125 -13.45 18.09 24.72
N SER A 126 -12.29 17.42 24.79
CA SER A 126 -12.15 16.03 24.35
C SER A 126 -12.78 15.10 25.39
N VAL A 127 -14.03 14.71 25.19
CA VAL A 127 -14.68 13.70 26.04
C VAL A 127 -14.24 12.31 25.58
N GLY A 128 -13.52 11.58 26.44
CA GLY A 128 -13.22 10.15 26.24
C GLY A 128 -11.79 9.76 25.84
N VAL A 129 -10.83 10.69 25.81
CA VAL A 129 -9.40 10.34 25.62
C VAL A 129 -8.65 10.67 26.91
N SER A 130 -8.13 9.63 27.60
CA SER A 130 -7.23 9.80 28.74
C SER A 130 -5.86 10.26 28.25
N VAL A 131 -5.71 11.58 28.08
CA VAL A 131 -4.45 12.19 27.67
C VAL A 131 -3.52 12.25 28.88
N ARG A 132 -2.62 11.27 29.00
CA ARG A 132 -1.35 11.47 29.72
C ARG A 132 -0.36 12.13 28.77
N VAL A 133 -0.39 13.46 28.65
CA VAL A 133 0.68 14.22 28.01
C VAL A 133 1.03 15.43 28.85
N ALA A 134 2.34 15.56 29.06
CA ALA A 134 3.04 16.58 29.80
C ALA A 134 2.58 18.01 29.44
N ARG A 135 2.39 18.82 30.47
CA ARG A 135 2.10 20.25 30.39
C ARG A 135 3.40 21.01 30.07
N PRO A 136 3.41 21.95 29.10
CA PRO A 136 4.54 22.86 28.92
C PRO A 136 4.65 23.84 30.10
N LEU A 137 5.86 24.04 30.62
CA LEU A 137 6.21 25.09 31.58
C LEU A 137 6.24 26.46 30.90
N ILE A 138 5.41 27.39 31.36
CA ILE A 138 5.61 28.85 31.20
C ILE A 138 5.32 29.52 32.57
N PRO A 139 6.10 30.54 33.01
CA PRO A 139 6.24 30.90 34.44
C PRO A 139 5.44 32.14 34.92
N SER A 140 4.78 31.99 36.08
CA SER A 140 4.58 32.93 37.23
C SER A 140 3.85 34.29 37.06
N PRO A 141 3.38 34.99 38.14
CA PRO A 141 2.78 34.61 39.45
C PRO A 141 1.59 35.58 39.84
N PRO A 142 1.22 35.82 41.13
CA PRO A 142 0.69 34.93 42.18
C PRO A 142 -0.69 35.42 42.72
N LEU A 143 -1.55 34.52 43.22
CA LEU A 143 -2.44 34.88 44.35
C LEU A 143 -2.71 33.66 45.25
N LEU A 144 -2.61 33.93 46.54
CA LEU A 144 -2.72 33.09 47.73
C LEU A 144 -4.06 32.36 47.82
N LEU A 145 -4.05 31.10 48.27
CA LEU A 145 -4.68 30.70 49.54
C LEU A 145 -4.27 29.28 49.94
N ASP A 146 -4.15 29.09 51.25
CA ASP A 146 -3.54 27.99 51.96
C ASP A 146 -4.32 26.67 51.90
N SER A 147 -3.62 25.53 51.99
CA SER A 147 -4.02 24.42 52.87
C SER A 147 -2.91 23.35 52.94
N GLU A 148 -2.54 23.02 54.16
CA GLU A 148 -1.58 22.02 54.59
C GLU A 148 -2.01 20.58 54.19
N ASN A 149 -1.07 19.71 53.82
CA ASN A 149 -0.53 18.65 54.69
C ASN A 149 0.04 17.44 53.90
N THR A 150 1.13 16.90 54.48
CA THR A 150 1.69 15.55 54.31
C THR A 150 2.51 15.24 53.06
N ALA A 151 3.83 15.41 53.22
CA ALA A 151 4.85 14.73 52.45
C ALA A 151 4.89 13.24 52.80
N GLU A 152 4.84 12.36 51.80
CA GLU A 152 5.36 11.00 51.93
C GLU A 152 6.14 10.54 50.69
N LEU A 153 7.11 9.69 51.01
CA LEU A 153 8.29 9.26 50.29
C LEU A 153 8.10 8.67 48.88
N ILE A 154 9.16 8.95 48.11
CA ILE A 154 9.68 8.27 46.93
C ILE A 154 9.71 6.73 47.06
N VAL A 155 9.06 6.00 46.14
CA VAL A 155 9.52 4.69 45.62
C VAL A 155 9.08 4.54 44.14
N PRO A 156 10.00 4.27 43.19
CA PRO A 156 9.65 3.95 41.81
C PRO A 156 9.35 2.44 41.65
N PRO A 157 8.21 2.03 41.04
CA PRO A 157 7.98 0.62 40.75
C PRO A 157 8.71 0.17 39.47
N ALA A 158 9.25 -1.05 39.57
CA ALA A 158 10.11 -1.72 38.61
C ALA A 158 9.55 -1.85 37.18
N LYS A 159 10.49 -1.80 36.22
CA LYS A 159 10.28 -2.12 34.79
C LYS A 159 9.72 -3.54 34.65
N ARG A 160 8.49 -3.66 34.16
CA ARG A 160 7.94 -4.96 33.72
C ARG A 160 8.60 -5.36 32.39
N PRO A 161 9.03 -6.63 32.23
CA PRO A 161 9.58 -7.12 30.98
C PRO A 161 8.50 -7.14 29.88
N SER A 162 8.91 -6.77 28.68
CA SER A 162 8.06 -6.70 27.49
C SER A 162 7.40 -8.03 27.19
N LEU A 163 6.07 -8.02 27.08
CA LEU A 163 5.31 -9.13 26.53
C LEU A 163 5.77 -9.45 25.11
N ASN A 164 6.11 -10.73 24.92
CA ASN A 164 6.56 -11.34 23.68
C ASN A 164 5.72 -10.88 22.48
N THR A 165 6.38 -10.24 21.53
CA THR A 165 5.85 -10.05 20.17
C THR A 165 5.74 -11.42 19.51
N VAL A 166 4.55 -12.00 19.49
CA VAL A 166 4.24 -13.14 18.62
C VAL A 166 4.43 -12.65 17.18
N LYS A 167 5.54 -13.04 16.57
CA LYS A 167 5.80 -12.78 15.15
C LYS A 167 4.66 -13.41 14.36
N ARG A 168 3.83 -12.58 13.73
CA ARG A 168 2.84 -13.05 12.75
C ARG A 168 3.63 -13.75 11.64
N LYS A 169 3.38 -15.04 11.45
CA LYS A 169 3.97 -15.83 10.36
C LYS A 169 3.64 -15.12 9.05
N THR A 170 4.66 -14.87 8.24
CA THR A 170 4.49 -14.22 6.94
C THR A 170 3.76 -15.21 6.02
N GLY A 171 3.02 -14.76 4.99
CA GLY A 171 2.32 -15.68 4.07
C GLY A 171 3.23 -16.76 3.47
N ASP A 172 4.51 -16.45 3.33
CA ASP A 172 5.58 -17.34 2.88
C ASP A 172 5.88 -18.50 3.86
N ASP A 173 5.73 -18.27 5.18
CA ASP A 173 5.91 -19.31 6.20
C ASP A 173 4.74 -20.30 6.22
N VAL A 174 3.54 -19.84 5.83
CA VAL A 174 2.35 -20.69 5.72
C VAL A 174 2.46 -21.59 4.50
N LEU A 175 2.91 -21.05 3.36
CA LEU A 175 3.12 -21.82 2.13
C LEU A 175 4.16 -22.94 2.34
N LYS A 176 5.29 -22.63 2.96
CA LYS A 176 6.33 -23.64 3.29
C LYS A 176 5.84 -24.76 4.20
N SER A 177 4.81 -24.51 5.02
CA SER A 177 4.23 -25.55 5.88
C SER A 177 3.27 -26.50 5.15
N LEU A 178 2.81 -26.12 3.96
CA LEU A 178 1.89 -26.90 3.13
C LEU A 178 2.60 -27.55 1.93
N GLU A 179 3.86 -27.21 1.68
CA GLU A 179 4.70 -27.83 0.67
C GLU A 179 5.09 -29.25 1.09
N THR A 180 4.94 -30.20 0.17
CA THR A 180 5.54 -31.54 0.27
C THR A 180 6.90 -31.57 -0.41
N ASP A 181 7.74 -32.55 -0.07
CA ASP A 181 9.08 -32.73 -0.66
C ASP A 181 9.04 -32.78 -2.20
N ASP A 182 7.98 -33.37 -2.76
CA ASP A 182 7.76 -33.42 -4.21
C ASP A 182 7.45 -32.05 -4.80
N THR A 183 6.57 -31.26 -4.16
CA THR A 183 6.17 -29.94 -4.68
C THR A 183 7.27 -28.89 -4.59
N LYS A 184 8.22 -29.07 -3.67
CA LYS A 184 9.37 -28.19 -3.47
C LYS A 184 10.37 -28.22 -4.62
N LEU A 185 10.43 -29.34 -5.35
CA LEU A 185 11.34 -29.55 -6.48
C LEU A 185 10.74 -29.11 -7.83
N LEU A 186 9.46 -28.74 -7.85
CA LEU A 186 8.76 -28.38 -9.08
C LEU A 186 8.97 -26.92 -9.45
N SER A 187 9.07 -26.65 -10.75
CA SER A 187 9.02 -25.29 -11.27
C SER A 187 7.61 -24.70 -11.13
N LEU A 188 7.50 -23.37 -11.17
CA LEU A 188 6.21 -22.68 -11.08
C LEU A 188 5.19 -23.18 -12.12
N THR A 189 5.63 -23.48 -13.34
CA THR A 189 4.75 -23.98 -14.40
C THR A 189 4.26 -25.40 -14.13
N GLN A 190 5.11 -26.25 -13.54
CA GLN A 190 4.73 -27.60 -13.13
C GLN A 190 3.74 -27.57 -11.95
N LEU A 191 3.98 -26.70 -10.96
CA LEU A 191 3.05 -26.44 -9.85
C LEU A 191 1.68 -25.98 -10.35
N GLN A 192 1.64 -25.01 -11.27
CA GLN A 192 0.40 -24.54 -11.88
C GLN A 192 -0.34 -25.67 -12.62
N ARG A 193 0.37 -26.50 -13.40
CA ARG A 193 -0.23 -27.66 -14.07
C ARG A 193 -0.80 -28.67 -13.07
N LEU A 194 -0.09 -28.94 -11.99
CA LEU A 194 -0.51 -29.89 -10.95
C LEU A 194 -1.79 -29.39 -10.25
N VAL A 195 -1.85 -28.11 -9.90
CA VAL A 195 -3.04 -27.49 -9.31
C VAL A 195 -4.25 -27.62 -10.22
N LEU A 196 -4.09 -27.36 -11.53
CA LEU A 196 -5.17 -27.51 -12.51
C LEU A 196 -5.67 -28.96 -12.62
N LEU A 197 -4.76 -29.94 -12.59
CA LEU A 197 -5.13 -31.35 -12.62
C LEU A 197 -5.90 -31.78 -11.37
N GLU A 198 -5.47 -31.33 -10.18
CA GLU A 198 -6.15 -31.65 -8.93
C GLU A 198 -7.54 -30.98 -8.85
N GLN A 199 -7.65 -29.73 -9.33
CA GLN A 199 -8.95 -29.06 -9.47
C GLN A 199 -9.89 -29.84 -10.40
N LEU A 200 -9.40 -30.32 -11.53
CA LEU A 200 -10.17 -31.11 -12.49
C LEU A 200 -10.65 -32.43 -11.85
N LYS A 201 -9.78 -33.10 -11.08
CA LYS A 201 -10.13 -34.33 -10.34
C LYS A 201 -11.25 -34.09 -9.33
N VAL A 202 -11.17 -33.01 -8.55
CA VAL A 202 -12.23 -32.63 -7.61
C VAL A 202 -13.54 -32.34 -8.32
N LEU A 203 -13.51 -31.64 -9.46
CA LEU A 203 -14.70 -31.36 -10.26
C LEU A 203 -15.33 -32.64 -10.82
N ASN A 204 -14.52 -33.60 -11.27
CA ASN A 204 -15.03 -34.89 -11.73
C ASN A 204 -15.70 -35.68 -10.60
N MET A 205 -15.10 -35.73 -9.41
CA MET A 205 -15.72 -36.38 -8.24
C MET A 205 -17.05 -35.72 -7.87
N LYS A 206 -17.14 -34.38 -7.92
CA LYS A 206 -18.39 -33.66 -7.68
C LYS A 206 -19.46 -34.02 -8.72
N ARG A 207 -19.09 -34.08 -9.99
CA ARG A 207 -20.00 -34.49 -11.07
C ARG A 207 -20.55 -35.89 -10.84
N GLN A 208 -19.68 -36.85 -10.51
CA GLN A 208 -20.08 -38.23 -10.24
C GLN A 208 -21.03 -38.35 -9.05
N ARG A 209 -20.80 -37.58 -7.97
CA ARG A 209 -21.73 -37.54 -6.82
C ARG A 209 -23.12 -37.05 -7.24
N LEU A 210 -23.18 -35.98 -8.02
CA LEU A 210 -24.44 -35.45 -8.52
C LEU A 210 -25.17 -36.44 -9.44
N GLU A 211 -24.44 -37.13 -10.33
CA GLU A 211 -25.01 -38.18 -11.18
C GLU A 211 -25.60 -39.32 -10.34
N ASN A 212 -24.90 -39.75 -9.29
CA ASN A 212 -25.36 -40.79 -8.37
C ASN A 212 -26.60 -40.33 -7.57
N GLU A 213 -26.64 -39.07 -7.11
CA GLU A 213 -27.81 -38.50 -6.42
C GLU A 213 -29.03 -38.43 -7.35
N ILE A 214 -28.82 -38.05 -8.61
CA ILE A 214 -29.88 -38.05 -9.64
C ILE A 214 -30.39 -39.48 -9.92
N LEU A 215 -29.50 -40.47 -9.97
CA LEU A 215 -29.89 -41.86 -10.15
C LEU A 215 -30.67 -42.38 -8.92
N ALA A 216 -30.20 -42.07 -7.71
CA ALA A 216 -30.87 -42.48 -6.47
C ALA A 216 -32.27 -41.88 -6.36
N THR A 217 -32.45 -40.61 -6.70
CA THR A 217 -33.77 -39.94 -6.71
C THR A 217 -34.71 -40.49 -7.78
N LYS A 218 -34.20 -40.87 -8.95
CA LYS A 218 -34.99 -41.56 -9.99
C LYS A 218 -35.49 -42.93 -9.55
N HIS A 219 -34.70 -43.70 -8.80
CA HIS A 219 -35.11 -45.01 -8.29
C HIS A 219 -36.19 -44.94 -7.20
N ILE A 220 -36.23 -43.86 -6.41
CA ILE A 220 -37.27 -43.66 -5.38
C ILE A 220 -38.63 -43.31 -6.01
N ASN A 221 -38.65 -42.56 -7.12
CA ASN A 221 -39.88 -42.05 -7.73
C ASN A 221 -40.64 -43.07 -8.61
N VAL A 222 -40.11 -44.28 -8.81
CA VAL A 222 -40.77 -45.36 -9.57
C VAL A 222 -41.55 -46.31 -8.64
N ASN A 223 -41.34 -46.24 -7.33
CA ASN A 223 -41.89 -47.21 -6.37
C ASN A 223 -43.13 -46.73 -5.60
N ASP A 224 -43.65 -45.52 -5.87
CA ASP A 224 -44.78 -44.92 -5.14
C ASP A 224 -46.09 -44.87 -5.96
N GLY A 225 -46.19 -45.74 -6.98
CA GLY A 225 -47.24 -45.70 -7.99
C GLY A 225 -47.97 -47.02 -8.21
N SER A 226 -48.37 -47.76 -7.16
CA SER A 226 -49.48 -48.72 -7.30
C SER A 226 -50.09 -49.12 -5.96
N GLN A 227 -51.32 -48.67 -5.71
CA GLN A 227 -52.46 -49.45 -5.19
C GLN A 227 -53.47 -48.48 -4.53
N PHE A 228 -54.41 -47.99 -5.33
CA PHE A 228 -55.73 -47.60 -4.85
C PHE A 228 -56.72 -48.50 -5.59
N GLU A 229 -57.11 -49.60 -4.95
CA GLU A 229 -58.28 -50.38 -5.34
C GLU A 229 -59.53 -49.54 -5.03
N LEU A 230 -60.34 -49.28 -6.06
CA LEU A 230 -61.68 -48.72 -5.93
C LEU A 230 -62.65 -49.84 -5.57
N PRO A 231 -63.53 -49.68 -4.57
CA PRO A 231 -64.56 -50.66 -4.28
C PRO A 231 -65.71 -50.53 -5.30
N ASP A 232 -66.08 -51.65 -5.91
CA ASP A 232 -67.23 -51.78 -6.81
C ASP A 232 -68.55 -51.44 -6.09
N ILE A 233 -69.40 -50.68 -6.80
CA ILE A 233 -70.80 -50.37 -6.46
C ILE A 233 -71.71 -51.43 -7.08
#